data_AF-A0A6G4R9U8-F1
#
_entry.id   AF-A0A6G4R9U8-F1
#
_cell.length_a   1.000
_cell.length_b   1.000
_cell.length_c   1.000
_cell.angle_alpha   90.00
_cell.angle_beta   90.00
_cell.angle_gamma   90.00
#
_symmetry.space_group_name_H-M   'P 1'
#
loop_
_entity.id
_entity.type
_entity.pdbx_description
1 polymer ?
#
loop_
_entity_poly.entity_id
_entity_poly.type
_entity_poly.pdbx_seq_one_letter_code
_entity_poly.pdbx_strand_id
1 'polypeptide(L)' 'MLRKGETLNSGEYLTICYELHHVLLPELSDKGFVEFDRFEDKVRRGMKFDEVCRFHEQIDDDHDE' A
#
# COMPACT_ATOMS: atom_id res chain seq x y z
N MET A 1 0.62 10.23 -1.88
CA MET A 1 0.73 11.66 -2.30
C MET A 1 1.12 12.49 -1.08
N LEU A 2 1.99 13.48 -1.26
CA LEU A 2 2.46 14.35 -0.18
C LEU A 2 1.33 15.14 0.47
N ARG A 3 1.43 15.41 1.77
CA ARG A 3 0.46 16.25 2.49
C ARG A 3 0.65 17.71 2.11
N LYS A 4 -0.37 18.52 2.36
CA LYS A 4 -0.33 19.97 2.08
C LYS A 4 0.83 20.62 2.86
N GLY A 5 1.76 21.22 2.13
CA GLY A 5 2.95 21.88 2.69
C GLY A 5 4.22 21.02 2.70
N GLU A 6 4.13 19.73 2.35
CA GLU A 6 5.30 18.88 2.18
C GLU A 6 5.86 19.02 0.75
N THR A 7 7.18 19.09 0.66
CA THR A 7 7.92 19.08 -0.62
C THR A 7 9.04 18.07 -0.52
N LEU A 8 9.29 17.34 -1.61
CA LEU A 8 10.46 16.48 -1.72
C LEU A 8 11.41 17.09 -2.74
N ASN A 9 12.70 17.11 -2.42
CA ASN A 9 13.71 17.30 -3.45
C ASN A 9 13.83 16.03 -4.32
N SER A 10 14.53 16.13 -5.45
CA SER A 10 14.66 15.03 -6.41
C SER A 10 15.37 13.80 -5.85
N GLY A 11 16.35 13.98 -4.95
CA GLY A 11 17.05 12.88 -4.29
C GLY A 11 16.18 12.14 -3.28
N GLU A 12 15.40 12.88 -2.49
CA GLU A 12 14.43 12.30 -1.55
C GLU A 12 13.33 11.53 -2.28
N TYR A 13 12.81 12.11 -3.37
CA TYR A 13 11.83 11.43 -4.22
C TYR A 13 12.39 10.12 -4.78
N LEU A 14 13.60 10.14 -5.33
CA LEU A 14 14.24 8.94 -5.87
C LEU A 14 14.45 7.87 -4.80
N THR A 15 14.86 8.27 -3.59
CA THR A 15 15.06 7.37 -2.46
C THR A 15 13.76 6.66 -2.07
N ILE A 16 12.67 7.43 -1.93
CA ILE A 16 11.35 6.88 -1.60
C ILE A 16 10.87 5.93 -2.68
N CYS A 17 11.01 6.30 -3.95
CA CYS A 17 10.66 5.43 -5.06
C CYS A 17 11.45 4.12 -5.01
N TYR A 18 12.77 4.18 -4.76
CA TYR A 18 13.60 2.99 -4.68
C TYR A 18 13.15 2.06 -3.55
N GLU A 19 12.97 2.59 -2.34
CA GLU A 19 12.56 1.82 -1.18
C GLU A 19 11.17 1.19 -1.37
N LEU A 20 10.23 1.96 -1.93
CA LEU A 20 8.89 1.47 -2.23
C LEU A 20 8.92 0.27 -3.19
N HIS A 21 9.63 0.37 -4.31
CA HIS A 21 9.61 -0.67 -5.36
C HIS A 21 10.48 -1.88 -5.05
N HIS A 22 11.57 -1.70 -4.31
CA HIS A 22 12.54 -2.77 -4.08
C HIS A 22 12.44 -3.43 -2.71
N VAL A 23 11.85 -2.75 -1.73
CA VAL A 23 11.72 -3.26 -0.36
C VAL A 23 10.26 -3.48 -0.01
N LEU A 24 9.46 -2.42 0.00
CA LEU A 24 8.12 -2.45 0.58
C LEU A 24 7.10 -3.23 -0.26
N LEU A 25 7.00 -2.96 -1.57
CA LEU A 25 6.04 -3.66 -2.44
C LEU A 25 6.31 -5.17 -2.52
N PRO A 26 7.57 -5.64 -2.68
CA PRO A 26 7.88 -7.07 -2.58
C PRO A 26 7.47 -7.68 -1.22
N GLU A 27 7.79 -7.01 -0.11
CA GLU A 27 7.45 -7.52 1.22
C GLU A 27 5.93 -7.63 1.43
N LEU A 28 5.16 -6.63 0.96
CA LEU A 28 3.70 -6.65 1.02
C LEU A 28 3.11 -7.74 0.10
N SER A 29 3.76 -7.99 -1.04
CA SER A 29 3.39 -9.06 -1.97
C SER A 29 3.62 -10.44 -1.36
N ASP A 30 4.79 -10.67 -0.75
CA ASP A 30 5.12 -11.91 -0.04
C ASP A 30 4.14 -12.18 1.11
N LYS A 31 3.67 -11.11 1.76
CA LYS A 31 2.66 -11.22 2.81
C LYS A 31 1.24 -11.45 2.28
N GLY A 32 1.00 -11.29 0.98
CA GLY A 32 -0.29 -11.49 0.31
C GLY A 32 -1.26 -10.31 0.39
N PHE A 33 -0.78 -9.13 0.82
CA PHE A 33 -1.60 -7.91 0.89
C PHE A 33 -1.74 -7.22 -0.47
N VAL A 34 -0.72 -7.31 -1.31
CA VAL A 34 -0.77 -6.80 -2.68
C VAL A 34 -0.33 -7.87 -3.65
N GLU A 35 -0.68 -7.72 -4.91
CA GLU A 35 -0.01 -8.38 -6.01
C GLU A 35 0.83 -7.31 -6.71
N PHE A 36 2.15 -7.52 -6.78
CA PHE A 36 3.05 -6.56 -7.42
C PHE A 36 3.72 -7.16 -8.65
N ASP A 37 3.37 -6.65 -9.84
CA ASP A 37 4.06 -6.94 -11.08
C ASP A 37 5.20 -5.93 -11.28
N ARG A 38 6.43 -6.41 -11.04
CA ARG A 38 7.65 -5.59 -11.19
C ARG A 38 7.93 -5.22 -12.66
N PHE A 39 7.48 -6.01 -13.63
CA PHE A 39 7.76 -5.75 -15.03
C PHE A 39 6.80 -4.71 -15.62
N GLU A 40 5.52 -4.79 -15.25
CA GLU A 40 4.51 -3.83 -15.67
C GLU A 40 4.38 -2.61 -14.75
N ASP A 41 5.09 -2.62 -13.61
CA ASP A 41 4.98 -1.63 -12.53
C ASP A 41 3.54 -1.42 -12.04
N LYS A 42 2.83 -2.54 -11.85
CA LYS A 42 1.42 -2.55 -11.44
C LYS A 42 1.26 -3.16 -10.06
N VAL A 43 0.51 -2.46 -9.22
CA VAL A 43 0.12 -2.93 -7.89
C VAL A 43 -1.38 -3.17 -7.88
N ARG A 44 -1.80 -4.38 -7.47
CA ARG A 44 -3.20 -4.76 -7.27
C ARG A 44 -3.42 -5.18 -5.81
N ARG A 45 -4.67 -5.20 -5.37
CA ARG A 45 -5.02 -5.73 -4.04
C ARG A 45 -4.84 -7.23 -4.02
N GLY A 46 -4.19 -7.74 -2.98
CA GLY A 46 -4.10 -9.17 -2.69
C GLY A 46 -5.21 -9.61 -1.76
N MET A 47 -5.45 -10.92 -1.69
CA MET A 47 -6.57 -11.50 -0.93
C MET A 47 -6.62 -11.06 0.54
N LYS A 48 -5.47 -10.92 1.21
CA LYS A 48 -5.43 -10.51 2.62
C LYS A 48 -5.80 -9.04 2.83
N PHE A 49 -5.62 -8.20 1.82
CA PHE A 49 -6.08 -6.82 1.90
C PHE A 49 -7.60 -6.77 1.95
N ASP A 50 -8.27 -7.52 1.07
CA ASP A 50 -9.73 -7.59 1.05
C ASP A 50 -10.29 -8.25 2.32
N GLU A 51 -9.60 -9.24 2.88
CA GLU A 51 -9.93 -9.84 4.17
C GLU A 51 -9.91 -8.80 5.30
N VAL A 52 -8.82 -8.02 5.44
CA VAL A 52 -8.70 -6.97 6.46
C VAL A 52 -9.71 -5.84 6.27
N CYS A 53 -10.00 -5.46 5.02
CA CYS A 53 -11.04 -4.46 4.73
C CYS A 53 -12.41 -4.94 5.19
N ARG A 54 -12.78 -6.19 4.91
CA ARG A 54 -14.05 -6.77 5.36
C ARG A 54 -14.16 -6.81 6.89
N PHE A 55 -13.04 -7.04 7.59
CA PHE A 55 -13.02 -6.97 9.05
C PHE A 55 -13.25 -5.55 9.57
N HIS A 56 -12.70 -4.52 8.91
CA HIS A 56 -12.99 -3.12 9.29
C HIS A 56 -14.43 -2.72 9.01
N GLU A 57 -15.00 -3.13 7.87
CA GLU A 57 -16.41 -2.83 7.54
C GLU A 57 -17.39 -3.43 8.56
N GLN A 58 -17.08 -4.59 9.14
CA GLN A 58 -17.89 -5.20 10.21
C GLN A 58 -17.78 -4.48 11.56
N ILE A 59 -16.70 -3.74 11.82
CA ILE A 59 -16.52 -3.00 13.08
C ILE A 59 -17.31 -1.68 13.06
N ASP A 60 -17.45 -1.05 11.89
CA ASP A 60 -18.25 0.17 11.74
C ASP A 60 -19.77 -0.10 11.85
N ASP A 61 -20.24 -1.30 11.49
CA ASP A 61 -21.67 -1.69 11.56
C ASP A 61 -22.15 -2.01 13.00
N ASP A 62 -21.23 -2.32 13.93
CA ASP A 62 -21.54 -2.65 15.34
C ASP A 62 -21.76 -1.40 16.23
N HIS A 63 -21.68 -0.19 15.67
CA HIS A 63 -21.82 1.07 16.42
C HIS A 63 -23.16 1.81 16.25
N ASP A 64 -24.11 1.24 15.51
CA ASP A 64 -25.47 1.77 15.38
C ASP A 64 -26.50 0.92 16.17
N GLU A 65 -26.49 1.02 17.51
CA GLU A 65 -27.68 0.77 18.36
C GLU A 65 -27.80 1.78 19.51
#